data_AF-A0A0D2CQL8-F1
#
_entry.id   AF-A0A0D2CQL8-F1
#
_cell.length_a   1.000
_cell.length_b   1.000
_cell.length_c   1.000
_cell.angle_alpha   90.00
_cell.angle_beta   90.00
_cell.angle_gamma   90.00
#
_symmetry.space_group_name_H-M   'P 1'
#
loop_
_entity.id
_entity.type
_entity.pdbx_description
1 polymer ?
#
loop_
_entity_poly.entity_id
_entity_poly.type
_entity_poly.pdbx_seq_one_letter_code
_entity_poly.pdbx_strand_id
1 'polypeptide(L)'
;MAPCVLPLYKSMTGELQADIVVYNGVSHRPRFGHRDSLTTAPSSVHRMSAEANLNPFLLAANTPDPDPRLLPLLRSRPELASVQDAHGYSLLHAAASYNHVDLLRSLVNEFRVDINLKDEDGETCLFVAETVDAARCLVDELHVDLRVRNEDGMDAMEKFESEQEFPEVAEYLRIHAAEASTSETTGAGAGSVPNGVQLPPPLPPNVSISIGTESDAAETLDQEPDPGFRQRIDELASRENFHTDEGQRELRELISDAIKDVAGDARDVRRRVG
;
A
#
# COMPACT_ATOMS: atom_id res chain seq x y z
N MET A 1 28.95 15.20 -3.20
CA MET A 1 27.91 15.96 -2.46
C MET A 1 26.75 16.15 -3.42
N ALA A 2 25.87 15.17 -3.47
CA ALA A 2 24.67 15.23 -4.31
C ALA A 2 23.63 16.13 -3.60
N PRO A 3 22.86 16.95 -4.34
CA PRO A 3 21.80 17.76 -3.76
C PRO A 3 20.65 16.86 -3.27
N CYS A 4 20.26 17.01 -2.00
CA CYS A 4 19.04 16.41 -1.47
C CYS A 4 17.84 16.97 -2.24
N VAL A 5 17.18 16.13 -3.02
CA VAL A 5 15.89 16.43 -3.64
C VAL A 5 14.83 16.14 -2.61
N LEU A 6 14.07 17.18 -2.23
CA LEU A 6 12.89 17.07 -1.35
C LEU A 6 11.78 16.33 -2.12
N PRO A 7 11.12 15.31 -1.57
CA PRO A 7 9.93 14.74 -2.18
C PRO A 7 8.72 15.63 -1.91
N LEU A 8 8.07 16.02 -3.01
CA LEU A 8 6.77 16.65 -3.04
C LEU A 8 5.73 15.53 -3.16
N TYR A 9 4.91 15.34 -2.12
CA TYR A 9 3.75 14.45 -2.16
C TYR A 9 2.77 14.96 -3.23
N LYS A 10 2.50 14.14 -4.26
CA LYS A 10 1.59 14.50 -5.36
C LYS A 10 0.46 13.47 -5.47
N SER A 11 -0.63 13.76 -4.78
CA SER A 11 -1.91 13.06 -4.92
C SER A 11 -2.44 13.16 -6.37
N MET A 12 -3.10 12.10 -6.85
CA MET A 12 -3.63 11.89 -8.20
C MET A 12 -4.68 12.90 -8.70
N THR A 13 -5.10 13.87 -7.88
CA THR A 13 -5.85 15.03 -8.38
C THR A 13 -4.83 16.09 -8.79
N GLY A 14 -4.76 16.46 -10.07
CA GLY A 14 -3.76 17.36 -10.68
C GLY A 14 -3.68 18.81 -10.16
N GLU A 15 -3.85 19.05 -8.87
CA GLU A 15 -3.53 20.27 -8.16
C GLU A 15 -2.23 20.08 -7.37
N LEU A 16 -1.26 20.96 -7.65
CA LEU A 16 -0.02 21.08 -6.88
C LEU A 16 -0.37 21.66 -5.50
N GLN A 17 -0.71 20.82 -4.52
CA GLN A 17 -0.91 21.26 -3.14
C GLN A 17 0.30 20.89 -2.27
N ALA A 18 1.21 21.85 -2.15
CA ALA A 18 2.08 21.97 -0.99
C ALA A 18 1.24 22.41 0.21
N ASP A 19 0.42 21.52 0.76
CA ASP A 19 -0.29 21.78 2.01
C ASP A 19 0.34 20.94 3.12
N ILE A 20 1.45 21.49 3.62
CA ILE A 20 1.63 21.59 5.08
C ILE A 20 0.31 22.20 5.59
N VAL A 21 -0.60 21.38 6.10
CA VAL A 21 -1.72 21.90 6.87
C VAL A 21 -1.16 22.40 8.19
N VAL A 22 -0.74 23.66 8.12
CA VAL A 22 -0.57 24.57 9.23
C VAL A 22 -1.89 24.58 10.01
N TYR A 23 -1.97 23.85 11.11
CA TYR A 23 -2.90 24.22 12.18
C TYR A 23 -2.29 25.35 13.01
N ASN A 24 -2.40 26.57 12.48
CA ASN A 24 -2.34 27.80 13.27
C ASN A 24 -3.65 27.93 14.05
N GLY A 25 -3.70 27.33 15.23
CA GLY A 25 -4.70 27.60 16.25
C GLY A 25 -4.33 28.81 17.10
N VAL A 26 -4.64 30.00 16.59
CA VAL A 26 -5.02 31.23 17.34
C VAL A 26 -4.15 31.65 18.54
N SER A 27 -3.28 32.64 18.35
CA SER A 27 -3.00 33.59 19.43
C SER A 27 -2.74 34.99 18.86
N HIS A 28 -3.71 35.87 19.10
CA HIS A 28 -3.63 37.29 18.80
C HIS A 28 -2.35 37.88 19.43
N ARG A 29 -1.43 38.38 18.60
CA ARG A 29 -0.36 39.27 19.09
C ARG A 29 -0.94 40.68 19.29
N PRO A 30 -0.88 41.25 20.50
CA PRO A 30 -1.08 42.68 20.66
C PRO A 30 0.19 43.44 20.25
N ARG A 31 -0.03 44.67 19.78
CA ARG A 31 0.95 45.60 19.24
C ARG A 31 2.03 45.96 20.27
N PHE A 32 3.29 45.96 19.85
CA PHE A 32 4.39 46.55 20.60
C PHE A 32 4.25 48.08 20.63
N GLY A 33 4.26 48.66 21.83
CA GLY A 33 4.23 50.10 22.05
C GLY A 33 4.72 50.47 23.45
N HIS A 34 5.94 51.01 23.49
CA HIS A 34 6.57 51.82 24.53
C HIS A 34 7.16 51.20 25.82
N ARG A 35 8.38 51.71 26.07
CA ARG A 35 9.25 51.65 27.24
C ARG A 35 8.52 52.07 28.52
N ASP A 36 8.88 51.48 29.66
CA ASP A 36 9.48 52.20 30.79
C ASP A 36 9.96 51.24 31.90
N SER A 37 11.00 51.70 32.59
CA SER A 37 11.77 51.07 33.67
C SER A 37 10.95 50.72 34.92
N LEU A 38 11.39 49.71 35.69
CA LEU A 38 11.65 49.72 37.15
C LEU A 38 11.59 48.30 37.79
N THR A 39 12.70 47.91 38.43
CA THR A 39 12.89 47.20 39.72
C THR A 39 11.83 46.16 40.20
N THR A 40 12.26 44.92 40.50
CA THR A 40 12.15 44.21 41.82
C THR A 40 12.12 42.66 41.71
N ALA A 41 13.07 42.02 42.43
CA ALA A 41 13.14 40.65 43.01
C ALA A 41 12.98 39.35 42.16
N PRO A 42 13.80 38.30 42.43
CA PRO A 42 13.59 36.95 41.90
C PRO A 42 12.62 36.20 42.81
N SER A 43 11.44 35.84 42.30
CA SER A 43 10.50 34.96 42.99
C SER A 43 10.08 33.84 42.07
N SER A 44 10.32 32.61 42.51
CA SER A 44 9.82 31.36 41.94
C SER A 44 8.39 31.51 41.43
N VAL A 45 8.23 31.45 40.11
CA VAL A 45 6.93 31.31 39.46
C VAL A 45 7.02 30.15 38.47
N HIS A 46 6.42 29.04 38.89
CA HIS A 46 5.78 28.02 38.05
C HIS A 46 6.45 27.71 36.71
N ARG A 47 7.33 26.71 36.76
CA ARG A 47 7.69 25.81 35.68
C ARG A 47 6.45 25.02 35.20
N MET A 48 5.46 25.66 34.59
CA MET A 48 4.31 24.98 33.95
C MET A 48 3.62 25.91 32.94
N SER A 49 4.21 26.18 31.77
CA SER A 49 3.47 26.56 30.54
C SER A 49 4.38 26.72 29.32
N ALA A 50 5.18 25.70 29.02
CA ALA A 50 5.89 25.60 27.73
C ALA A 50 5.72 24.22 27.08
N GLU A 51 4.76 23.42 27.56
CA GLU A 51 4.18 22.33 26.79
C GLU A 51 3.17 22.96 25.82
N ALA A 52 3.67 23.80 24.91
CA ALA A 52 2.91 24.12 23.71
C ALA A 52 2.59 22.76 23.07
N ASN A 53 1.29 22.45 22.92
CA ASN A 53 0.74 21.23 22.31
C ASN A 53 1.74 20.58 21.35
N LEU A 54 2.56 19.65 21.86
CA LEU A 54 3.70 19.16 21.13
C LEU A 54 3.17 18.05 20.22
N ASN A 55 3.09 18.36 18.92
CA ASN A 55 2.61 17.39 17.95
C ASN A 55 3.72 16.34 17.72
N PRO A 56 3.52 15.06 18.11
CA PRO A 56 4.56 14.04 18.00
C PRO A 56 4.98 13.79 16.55
N PHE A 57 4.07 13.97 15.59
CA PHE A 57 4.37 13.83 14.16
C PHE A 57 5.36 14.88 13.66
N LEU A 58 5.22 16.14 14.11
CA LEU A 58 6.16 17.20 13.76
C LEU A 58 7.54 16.99 14.40
N LEU A 59 7.58 16.40 15.60
CA LEU A 59 8.84 16.03 16.24
C LEU A 59 9.53 14.88 15.51
N ALA A 60 8.75 13.94 14.98
CA ALA A 60 9.26 12.83 14.18
C ALA A 60 9.71 13.27 12.78
N ALA A 61 9.10 14.29 12.18
CA ALA A 61 9.44 14.77 10.84
C ALA A 61 10.63 15.74 10.79
N ASN A 62 11.31 15.97 11.92
CA ASN A 62 12.41 16.92 11.96
C ASN A 62 13.67 16.33 11.29
N THR A 63 14.33 17.11 10.44
CA THR A 63 15.53 16.66 9.73
C THR A 63 16.79 17.42 10.20
N PRO A 64 17.97 16.79 10.21
CA PRO A 64 18.28 15.42 9.77
C PRO A 64 17.90 14.31 10.77
N ASP A 65 17.70 14.65 12.05
CA ASP A 65 17.37 13.71 13.12
C ASP A 65 16.05 14.12 13.80
N PRO A 66 15.28 13.16 14.33
CA PRO A 66 14.03 13.45 15.02
C PRO A 66 14.29 14.31 16.25
N ASP A 67 13.32 15.16 16.64
CA ASP A 67 13.47 16.04 17.79
C ASP A 67 13.70 15.20 19.06
N PRO A 68 14.76 15.47 19.84
CA PRO A 68 15.13 14.67 21.02
C PRO A 68 14.06 14.67 22.11
N ARG A 69 13.05 15.55 22.03
CA ARG A 69 11.89 15.58 22.93
C ARG A 69 10.85 14.50 22.62
N LEU A 70 10.88 13.87 21.45
CA LEU A 70 9.92 12.85 21.05
C LEU A 70 9.98 11.61 21.96
N LEU A 71 11.15 10.99 22.11
CA LEU A 71 11.28 9.78 22.94
C LEU A 71 10.91 10.02 24.42
N PRO A 72 11.35 11.11 25.09
CA PRO A 72 10.85 11.47 26.42
C PRO A 72 9.32 11.67 26.48
N LEU A 73 8.73 12.27 25.45
CA LEU A 73 7.28 12.45 25.37
C LEU A 73 6.58 11.08 25.29
N LEU A 74 7.02 10.20 24.40
CA LEU A 74 6.47 8.85 24.25
C LEU A 74 6.66 8.01 25.53
N ARG A 75 7.79 8.14 26.23
CA ARG A 75 8.00 7.47 27.53
C ARG A 75 7.05 7.97 28.61
N SER A 76 6.71 9.26 28.59
CA SER A 76 5.73 9.83 29.52
C SER A 76 4.29 9.47 29.15
N ARG A 77 4.05 9.24 27.86
CA ARG A 77 2.74 9.04 27.23
C ARG A 77 2.82 7.97 26.13
N PRO A 78 2.96 6.69 26.49
CA PRO A 78 3.18 5.61 25.52
C PRO A 78 2.00 5.42 24.58
N GLU A 79 0.80 5.88 24.96
CA GLU A 79 -0.37 5.85 24.10
C GLU A 79 -0.18 6.64 22.80
N LEU A 80 0.71 7.64 22.77
CA LEU A 80 0.98 8.44 21.58
C LEU A 80 1.80 7.71 20.52
N ALA A 81 2.48 6.61 20.89
CA ALA A 81 3.37 5.90 19.97
C ALA A 81 2.62 5.21 18.82
N SER A 82 1.39 4.73 19.09
CA SER A 82 0.52 4.06 18.13
C SER A 82 -0.59 4.96 17.59
N VAL A 83 -0.57 6.27 17.90
CA VAL A 83 -1.57 7.20 17.37
C VAL A 83 -1.36 7.37 15.88
N GLN A 84 -2.47 7.43 15.17
CA GLN A 84 -2.55 7.80 13.77
C GLN A 84 -3.18 9.18 13.66
N ASP A 85 -2.80 9.94 12.64
CA ASP A 85 -3.43 11.22 12.33
C ASP A 85 -4.80 11.02 11.64
N ALA A 86 -5.34 12.10 11.07
CA ALA A 86 -6.63 12.04 10.38
C ALA A 86 -6.62 11.16 9.13
N HIS A 87 -5.45 10.80 8.61
CA HIS A 87 -5.26 9.98 7.41
C HIS A 87 -4.72 8.58 7.73
N GLY A 88 -4.78 8.15 8.99
CA GLY A 88 -4.19 6.87 9.38
C GLY A 88 -2.64 6.93 9.43
N TYR A 89 -2.02 8.08 9.15
CA TYR A 89 -0.57 8.20 9.12
C TYR A 89 -0.01 8.09 10.54
N SER A 90 0.93 7.17 10.74
CA SER A 90 1.49 6.85 12.07
C SER A 90 2.93 7.35 12.24
N LEU A 91 3.44 7.34 13.47
CA LEU A 91 4.85 7.66 13.73
C LEU A 91 5.83 6.70 13.04
N LEU A 92 5.40 5.46 12.74
CA LEU A 92 6.21 4.53 11.95
C LEU A 92 6.35 5.00 10.50
N HIS A 93 5.26 5.50 9.90
CA HIS A 93 5.29 6.06 8.55
C HIS A 93 6.23 7.26 8.48
N ALA A 94 6.11 8.20 9.44
CA ALA A 94 7.02 9.34 9.53
C ALA A 94 8.49 8.89 9.68
N ALA A 95 8.77 7.93 10.58
CA ALA A 95 10.12 7.46 10.80
C ALA A 95 10.73 6.75 9.57
N ALA A 96 9.92 6.04 8.78
CA ALA A 96 10.37 5.41 7.54
C ALA A 96 10.63 6.42 6.41
N SER A 97 9.73 7.39 6.21
CA SER A 97 9.90 8.44 5.18
C SER A 97 11.12 9.31 5.44
N TYR A 98 11.36 9.74 6.68
CA TYR A 98 12.51 10.59 7.02
C TYR A 98 13.80 9.81 7.33
N ASN A 99 13.85 8.49 7.08
CA ASN A 99 15.00 7.62 7.36
C ASN A 99 15.48 7.68 8.83
N HIS A 100 14.56 7.73 9.79
CA HIS A 100 14.87 7.70 11.21
C HIS A 100 14.90 6.27 11.74
N VAL A 101 15.94 5.52 11.33
CA VAL A 101 16.15 4.11 11.69
C VAL A 101 16.09 3.85 13.20
N ASP A 102 16.73 4.70 14.00
CA ASP A 102 16.73 4.54 15.46
C ASP A 102 15.35 4.80 16.08
N LEU A 103 14.54 5.67 15.47
CA LEU A 103 13.17 5.90 15.88
C LEU A 103 12.28 4.70 15.52
N LEU A 104 12.43 4.12 14.32
CA LEU A 104 11.74 2.87 13.94
C LEU A 104 12.00 1.76 14.95
N ARG A 105 13.28 1.52 15.26
CA ARG A 105 13.68 0.54 16.28
C ARG A 105 13.05 0.84 17.63
N SER A 106 13.03 2.10 18.05
CA SER A 106 12.44 2.49 19.34
C SER A 106 10.93 2.27 19.37
N LEU A 107 10.21 2.64 18.32
CA LEU A 107 8.75 2.47 18.22
C LEU A 107 8.33 0.99 18.33
N VAL A 108 9.03 0.09 17.63
CA VAL A 108 8.72 -1.35 17.68
C VAL A 108 9.26 -2.01 18.95
N ASN A 109 10.54 -1.79 19.28
CA ASN A 109 11.23 -2.52 20.34
C ASN A 109 11.07 -1.91 21.74
N GLU A 110 10.72 -0.63 21.88
CA GLU A 110 10.44 -0.01 23.18
C GLU A 110 8.92 0.11 23.38
N PHE A 111 8.21 0.66 22.40
CA PHE A 111 6.79 1.00 22.53
C PHE A 111 5.82 -0.07 22.02
N ARG A 112 6.32 -1.18 21.45
CA ARG A 112 5.51 -2.32 20.97
C ARG A 112 4.45 -1.90 19.95
N VAL A 113 4.75 -0.88 19.15
CA VAL A 113 3.87 -0.47 18.05
C VAL A 113 3.85 -1.56 16.99
N ASP A 114 2.66 -1.88 16.48
CA ASP A 114 2.51 -2.84 15.40
C ASP A 114 3.14 -2.28 14.11
N ILE A 115 4.10 -3.02 13.56
CA ILE A 115 4.86 -2.61 12.37
C ILE A 115 4.01 -2.63 11.10
N ASN A 116 2.94 -3.42 11.09
CA ASN A 116 2.02 -3.57 9.95
C ASN A 116 0.80 -2.65 10.07
N LEU A 117 0.88 -1.58 10.88
CA LEU A 117 -0.14 -0.54 10.91
C LEU A 117 -0.31 0.05 9.51
N LYS A 118 -1.57 0.10 9.08
CA LYS A 118 -1.97 0.65 7.79
C LYS A 118 -2.53 2.05 7.94
N ASP A 119 -2.24 2.93 7.00
CA ASP A 119 -2.90 4.21 6.84
C ASP A 119 -4.25 4.09 6.08
N GLU A 120 -4.85 5.23 5.72
CA GLU A 120 -6.11 5.27 4.96
C GLU A 120 -6.01 4.64 3.57
N ASP A 121 -4.84 4.67 2.92
CA ASP A 121 -4.59 4.06 1.61
C ASP A 121 -4.25 2.56 1.74
N GLY A 122 -4.34 2.00 2.95
CA GLY A 122 -4.01 0.61 3.24
C GLY A 122 -2.51 0.32 3.22
N GLU A 123 -1.68 1.37 3.23
CA GLU A 123 -0.23 1.32 3.12
C GLU A 123 0.41 1.17 4.50
N THR A 124 1.46 0.36 4.57
CA THR A 124 2.30 0.25 5.78
C THR A 124 3.47 1.23 5.71
N CYS A 125 4.20 1.37 6.80
CA CYS A 125 5.41 2.21 6.83
C CYS A 125 6.48 1.83 5.79
N LEU A 126 6.43 0.63 5.20
CA LEU A 126 7.31 0.23 4.11
C LEU A 126 7.04 0.97 2.78
N PHE A 127 5.78 1.30 2.51
CA PHE A 127 5.36 1.97 1.26
C PHE A 127 5.90 3.40 1.15
N VAL A 128 6.24 4.01 2.29
CA VAL A 128 6.77 5.38 2.38
C VAL A 128 8.28 5.41 2.62
N ALA A 129 8.99 4.27 2.58
CA ALA A 129 10.42 4.21 2.84
C ALA A 129 11.23 4.76 1.65
N GLU A 130 11.87 5.92 1.84
CA GLU A 130 12.62 6.61 0.77
C GLU A 130 14.06 6.12 0.61
N THR A 131 14.57 5.37 1.59
CA THR A 131 15.98 4.96 1.64
C THR A 131 16.13 3.47 1.87
N VAL A 132 17.19 2.91 1.29
CA VAL A 132 17.54 1.50 1.48
C VAL A 132 17.84 1.21 2.96
N ASP A 133 18.40 2.15 3.72
CA ASP A 133 18.68 1.97 5.14
C ASP A 133 17.39 1.80 5.97
N ALA A 134 16.37 2.62 5.71
CA ALA A 134 15.06 2.47 6.33
C ALA A 134 14.39 1.16 5.92
N ALA A 135 14.34 0.85 4.62
CA ALA A 135 13.78 -0.40 4.11
C ALA A 135 14.50 -1.62 4.70
N ARG A 136 15.83 -1.57 4.81
CA ARG A 136 16.64 -2.61 5.42
C ARG A 136 16.30 -2.83 6.88
N CYS A 137 16.18 -1.76 7.66
CA CYS A 137 15.76 -1.86 9.06
C CYS A 137 14.37 -2.50 9.16
N LEU A 138 13.43 -2.09 8.32
CA LEU A 138 12.05 -2.60 8.34
C LEU A 138 11.99 -4.11 8.00
N VAL A 139 12.73 -4.55 6.99
CA VAL A 139 12.70 -5.93 6.48
C VAL A 139 13.59 -6.86 7.31
N ASP A 140 14.88 -6.52 7.46
CA ASP A 140 15.87 -7.40 8.08
C ASP A 140 15.75 -7.42 9.61
N GLU A 141 15.42 -6.31 10.24
CA GLU A 141 15.43 -6.19 11.71
C GLU A 141 14.03 -6.23 12.34
N LEU A 142 13.06 -5.55 11.72
CA LEU A 142 11.71 -5.40 12.26
C LEU A 142 10.71 -6.40 11.66
N HIS A 143 11.11 -7.15 10.63
CA HIS A 143 10.33 -8.19 9.97
C HIS A 143 8.94 -7.72 9.54
N VAL A 144 8.87 -6.54 8.90
CA VAL A 144 7.64 -6.03 8.29
C VAL A 144 7.11 -7.01 7.23
N ASP A 145 5.79 -7.11 7.11
CA ASP A 145 5.17 -7.98 6.11
C ASP A 145 5.25 -7.33 4.72
N LEU A 146 6.07 -7.94 3.85
CA LEU A 146 6.25 -7.54 2.45
C LEU A 146 5.04 -7.86 1.56
N ARG A 147 4.15 -8.76 2.01
CA ARG A 147 3.00 -9.23 1.21
C ARG A 147 1.77 -8.35 1.36
N VAL A 148 1.86 -7.31 2.17
CA VAL A 148 0.77 -6.35 2.37
C VAL A 148 0.51 -5.61 1.06
N ARG A 149 -0.76 -5.57 0.68
CA ARG A 149 -1.26 -4.78 -0.44
C ARG A 149 -2.02 -3.55 0.05
N ASN A 150 -1.82 -2.44 -0.64
CA ASN A 150 -2.55 -1.18 -0.45
C ASN A 150 -3.95 -1.26 -1.09
N GLU A 151 -4.73 -0.17 -1.06
CA GLU A 151 -6.07 -0.12 -1.64
C GLU A 151 -6.11 -0.34 -3.17
N ASP A 152 -5.04 0.04 -3.88
CA ASP A 152 -4.87 -0.25 -5.31
C ASP A 152 -4.52 -1.71 -5.59
N GLY A 153 -4.32 -2.52 -4.54
CA GLY A 153 -3.94 -3.92 -4.64
C GLY A 153 -2.46 -4.13 -4.99
N MET A 154 -1.63 -3.10 -4.87
CA MET A 154 -0.18 -3.15 -5.09
C MET A 154 0.56 -3.45 -3.79
N ASP A 155 1.63 -4.23 -3.85
CA ASP A 155 2.60 -4.30 -2.76
C ASP A 155 3.58 -3.09 -2.79
N ALA A 156 4.40 -2.94 -1.74
CA ALA A 156 5.31 -1.81 -1.65
C ALA A 156 6.32 -1.76 -2.82
N MET A 157 6.76 -2.92 -3.31
CA MET A 157 7.70 -3.00 -4.43
C MET A 157 7.03 -2.60 -5.75
N GLU A 158 5.82 -3.10 -6.02
CA GLU A 158 4.99 -2.75 -7.17
C GLU A 158 4.68 -1.24 -7.20
N LYS A 159 4.40 -0.63 -6.04
CA LYS A 159 4.17 0.82 -5.95
C LYS A 159 5.40 1.61 -6.39
N PHE A 160 6.57 1.35 -5.80
CA PHE A 160 7.81 2.04 -6.18
C PHE A 160 8.16 1.86 -7.66
N GLU A 161 7.94 0.67 -8.23
CA GLU A 161 8.16 0.42 -9.66
C GLU A 161 7.17 1.20 -10.56
N SER A 162 5.88 1.24 -10.18
CA SER A 162 4.84 1.90 -10.98
C SER A 162 5.00 3.41 -11.01
N GLU A 163 5.41 4.02 -9.90
CA GLU A 163 5.63 5.46 -9.78
C GLU A 163 7.04 5.87 -10.24
N GLN A 164 7.94 4.91 -10.45
CA GLN A 164 9.37 5.11 -10.74
C GLN A 164 10.09 5.91 -9.65
N GLU A 165 9.66 5.72 -8.41
CA GLU A 165 10.20 6.36 -7.21
C GLU A 165 11.17 5.42 -6.49
N PHE A 166 12.28 5.97 -5.98
CA PHE A 166 13.28 5.24 -5.18
C PHE A 166 13.69 3.87 -5.78
N PRO A 167 14.27 3.85 -7.00
CA PRO A 167 14.59 2.60 -7.69
C PRO A 167 15.53 1.69 -6.90
N GLU A 168 16.41 2.26 -6.06
CA GLU A 168 17.28 1.49 -5.18
C GLU A 168 16.50 0.72 -4.10
N VAL A 169 15.42 1.30 -3.57
CA VAL A 169 14.54 0.63 -2.59
C VAL A 169 13.74 -0.46 -3.27
N ALA A 170 13.18 -0.20 -4.45
CA ALA A 170 12.47 -1.21 -5.24
C ALA A 170 13.36 -2.42 -5.56
N GLU A 171 14.62 -2.19 -5.95
CA GLU A 171 15.58 -3.26 -6.19
C GLU A 171 15.89 -4.08 -4.92
N TYR A 172 16.09 -3.42 -3.79
CA TYR A 172 16.28 -4.08 -2.51
C TYR A 172 15.08 -4.97 -2.15
N LEU A 173 13.85 -4.45 -2.24
CA LEU A 173 12.64 -5.22 -1.94
C LEU A 173 12.44 -6.39 -2.90
N ARG A 174 12.76 -6.23 -4.19
CA ARG A 174 12.67 -7.30 -5.19
C ARG A 174 13.55 -8.49 -4.83
N ILE A 175 14.77 -8.25 -4.36
CA ILE A 175 15.71 -9.29 -3.92
C ILE A 175 15.13 -10.02 -2.70
N HIS A 176 14.69 -9.28 -1.68
CA HIS A 176 14.18 -9.86 -0.43
C HIS A 176 12.82 -10.57 -0.61
N ALA A 177 11.95 -10.10 -1.50
CA ALA A 177 10.68 -10.76 -1.83
C ALA A 177 10.89 -12.09 -2.58
N ALA A 178 11.90 -12.16 -3.46
CA ALA A 178 12.29 -13.41 -4.11
C ALA A 178 12.81 -14.44 -3.09
N GLU A 179 13.62 -14.00 -2.12
CA GLU A 179 14.11 -14.85 -1.03
C GLU A 179 12.97 -15.39 -0.16
N ALA A 180 12.02 -14.53 0.22
CA ALA A 180 10.82 -14.94 0.97
C ALA A 180 9.99 -16.01 0.26
N SER A 181 9.94 -15.97 -1.08
CA SER A 181 9.23 -16.96 -1.90
C SER A 181 9.95 -18.32 -1.99
N THR A 182 11.26 -18.37 -1.75
CA THR A 182 12.06 -19.61 -1.82
C THR A 182 12.16 -20.36 -0.48
N SER A 183 11.85 -19.70 0.64
CA SER A 183 11.99 -20.28 1.99
C SER A 183 10.87 -21.28 2.35
N GLU A 184 9.72 -21.25 1.67
CA GLU A 184 8.62 -22.20 1.93
C GLU A 184 8.84 -23.62 1.34
N THR A 185 10.00 -23.91 0.73
CA THR A 185 10.28 -25.24 0.11
C THR A 185 11.50 -25.99 0.68
N THR A 186 12.24 -25.48 1.67
CA THR A 186 13.48 -26.15 2.13
C THR A 186 13.48 -26.58 3.60
N GLY A 187 12.57 -27.50 3.90
CA GLY A 187 12.64 -28.40 5.05
C GLY A 187 12.93 -29.85 4.66
N ALA A 188 13.85 -30.13 3.74
CA ALA A 188 14.41 -31.47 3.53
C ALA A 188 15.74 -31.38 2.81
N GLY A 189 16.77 -32.01 3.39
CA GLY A 189 18.15 -31.89 2.97
C GLY A 189 18.49 -32.52 1.62
N ALA A 190 19.66 -32.09 1.15
CA ALA A 190 20.62 -32.79 0.31
C ALA A 190 20.14 -33.37 -1.02
N GLY A 191 20.61 -32.72 -2.11
CA GLY A 191 21.20 -33.44 -3.23
C GLY A 191 20.44 -33.37 -4.56
N SER A 192 21.13 -32.77 -5.54
CA SER A 192 21.07 -33.08 -6.98
C SER A 192 19.80 -32.73 -7.77
N VAL A 193 19.90 -31.67 -8.58
CA VAL A 193 19.29 -31.59 -9.93
C VAL A 193 19.87 -32.70 -10.84
N PRO A 194 19.24 -33.12 -11.98
CA PRO A 194 18.14 -32.46 -12.71
C PRO A 194 17.03 -33.39 -13.31
N ASN A 195 15.97 -32.75 -13.82
CA ASN A 195 15.11 -33.16 -14.94
C ASN A 195 14.12 -34.34 -14.77
N GLY A 196 12.82 -34.06 -14.95
CA GLY A 196 11.81 -35.07 -15.28
C GLY A 196 10.52 -35.00 -14.47
N VAL A 197 9.43 -34.60 -15.14
CA VAL A 197 8.01 -34.95 -14.90
C VAL A 197 7.69 -35.44 -13.47
N GLN A 198 7.18 -34.53 -12.63
CA GLN A 198 6.79 -34.85 -11.26
C GLN A 198 5.50 -35.68 -11.23
N LEU A 199 5.63 -36.99 -10.96
CA LEU A 199 4.50 -37.84 -10.56
C LEU A 199 4.00 -37.43 -9.15
N PRO A 200 2.68 -37.44 -8.88
CA PRO A 200 2.17 -37.23 -7.53
C PRO A 200 2.53 -38.41 -6.60
N PRO A 201 2.69 -38.15 -5.29
CA PRO A 201 3.14 -39.13 -4.30
C PRO A 201 2.14 -40.29 -4.07
N PRO A 202 2.61 -41.50 -3.69
CA PRO A 202 1.74 -42.66 -3.48
C PRO A 202 0.96 -42.59 -2.16
N LEU A 203 -0.31 -42.99 -2.23
CA LEU A 203 -1.24 -43.05 -1.11
C LEU A 203 -0.96 -44.24 -0.16
N PRO A 204 -1.32 -44.14 1.14
CA PRO A 204 -1.11 -45.18 2.14
C PRO A 204 -1.91 -46.47 1.86
N PRO A 205 -1.48 -47.64 2.36
CA PRO A 205 -1.94 -48.98 1.94
C PRO A 205 -3.40 -49.34 2.27
N ASN A 206 -4.22 -48.41 2.75
CA ASN A 206 -5.57 -48.69 3.29
C ASN A 206 -6.69 -47.89 2.59
N VAL A 207 -6.43 -47.29 1.43
CA VAL A 207 -7.43 -46.49 0.70
C VAL A 207 -7.64 -47.08 -0.70
N SER A 208 -8.81 -47.68 -0.94
CA SER A 208 -9.28 -48.07 -2.27
C SER A 208 -10.23 -47.00 -2.80
N ILE A 209 -9.78 -46.16 -3.72
CA ILE A 209 -10.65 -45.23 -4.45
C ILE A 209 -11.21 -46.00 -5.65
N SER A 210 -12.50 -46.30 -5.61
CA SER A 210 -13.22 -46.81 -6.78
C SER A 210 -13.57 -45.61 -7.65
N ILE A 211 -12.77 -45.35 -8.69
CA ILE A 211 -13.09 -44.32 -9.70
C ILE A 211 -14.19 -44.91 -10.59
N GLY A 212 -15.44 -44.63 -10.21
CA GLY A 212 -16.58 -44.71 -11.12
C GLY A 212 -16.57 -43.50 -12.03
N THR A 213 -16.44 -43.74 -13.34
CA THR A 213 -16.74 -42.77 -14.39
C THR A 213 -18.23 -42.48 -14.37
N GLU A 214 -18.63 -41.41 -13.68
CA GLU A 214 -19.95 -40.81 -13.81
C GLU A 214 -19.74 -39.38 -14.29
N SER A 215 -19.93 -39.24 -15.60
CA SER A 215 -20.06 -38.01 -16.34
C SER A 215 -21.05 -37.07 -15.67
N ASP A 216 -20.58 -35.92 -15.18
CA ASP A 216 -21.42 -34.75 -15.09
C ASP A 216 -20.75 -33.61 -15.86
N ALA A 217 -21.44 -33.19 -16.90
CA ALA A 217 -20.99 -32.28 -17.92
C ALA A 217 -20.91 -30.85 -17.35
N ALA A 218 -19.72 -30.39 -17.01
CA ALA A 218 -19.41 -28.98 -17.10
C ALA A 218 -18.98 -28.73 -18.54
N GLU A 219 -19.98 -28.42 -19.38
CA GLU A 219 -19.79 -27.98 -20.75
C GLU A 219 -18.78 -26.82 -20.78
N THR A 220 -17.59 -27.10 -21.28
CA THR A 220 -16.70 -26.13 -21.89
C THR A 220 -17.50 -25.33 -22.92
N LEU A 221 -17.90 -24.11 -22.58
CA LEU A 221 -18.29 -23.12 -23.57
C LEU A 221 -17.02 -22.57 -24.22
N ASP A 222 -16.33 -23.41 -25.00
CA ASP A 222 -15.46 -22.97 -26.08
C ASP A 222 -16.33 -22.48 -27.25
N GLN A 223 -17.26 -21.55 -26.96
CA GLN A 223 -17.93 -20.79 -28.00
C GLN A 223 -17.00 -19.65 -28.36
N GLU A 224 -16.18 -19.85 -29.40
CA GLU A 224 -15.49 -18.75 -30.04
C GLU A 224 -16.54 -17.67 -30.38
N PRO A 225 -16.32 -16.39 -30.02
CA PRO A 225 -17.26 -15.33 -30.34
C PRO A 225 -17.46 -15.29 -31.85
N ASP A 226 -18.73 -15.24 -32.27
CA ASP A 226 -19.14 -15.22 -33.68
C ASP A 226 -18.21 -14.28 -34.49
N PRO A 227 -17.58 -14.74 -35.58
CA PRO A 227 -16.70 -13.90 -36.38
C PRO A 227 -17.35 -12.57 -36.82
N GLY A 228 -18.69 -12.53 -36.96
CA GLY A 228 -19.43 -11.31 -37.24
C GLY A 228 -19.46 -10.32 -36.08
N PHE A 229 -19.50 -10.80 -34.83
CA PHE A 229 -19.48 -9.97 -33.62
C PHE A 229 -18.12 -9.29 -33.44
N ARG A 230 -17.04 -10.04 -33.65
CA ARG A 230 -15.66 -9.50 -33.56
C ARG A 230 -15.41 -8.41 -34.60
N GLN A 231 -15.86 -8.61 -35.85
CA GLN A 231 -15.73 -7.60 -36.90
C GLN A 231 -16.47 -6.29 -36.57
N ARG A 232 -17.66 -6.37 -35.95
CA ARG A 232 -18.43 -5.19 -35.54
C ARG A 232 -17.78 -4.43 -34.37
N ILE A 233 -17.16 -5.14 -33.43
CA ILE A 233 -16.36 -4.50 -32.36
C ILE A 233 -15.16 -3.78 -32.96
N ASP A 234 -14.43 -4.42 -33.86
CA ASP A 234 -13.26 -3.83 -34.51
C ASP A 234 -13.65 -2.57 -35.33
N GLU A 235 -14.81 -2.59 -36.00
CA GLU A 235 -15.34 -1.42 -36.70
C GLU A 235 -15.67 -0.28 -35.74
N LEU A 236 -16.34 -0.55 -34.62
CA LEU A 236 -16.65 0.45 -33.60
C LEU A 236 -15.40 1.03 -32.96
N ALA A 237 -14.40 0.19 -32.67
CA ALA A 237 -13.11 0.60 -32.11
C ALA A 237 -12.27 1.44 -33.08
N SER A 238 -12.49 1.29 -34.40
CA SER A 238 -11.79 2.05 -35.44
C SER A 238 -12.34 3.46 -35.64
N ARG A 239 -13.51 3.79 -35.07
CA ARG A 239 -14.12 5.11 -35.21
C ARG A 239 -13.57 6.08 -34.15
N GLU A 240 -13.31 7.32 -34.55
CA GLU A 240 -12.82 8.37 -33.66
C GLU A 240 -13.80 8.71 -32.51
N ASN A 241 -15.08 8.34 -32.65
CA ASN A 241 -16.10 8.53 -31.62
C ASN A 241 -16.23 7.36 -30.62
N PHE A 242 -15.34 6.36 -30.66
CA PHE A 242 -15.40 5.21 -29.77
C PHE A 242 -15.42 5.59 -28.28
N HIS A 243 -14.67 6.63 -27.90
CA HIS A 243 -14.60 7.10 -26.51
C HIS A 243 -15.71 8.09 -26.11
N THR A 244 -16.63 8.42 -27.01
CA THR A 244 -17.77 9.30 -26.69
C THR A 244 -18.94 8.49 -26.12
N ASP A 245 -19.87 9.17 -25.45
CA ASP A 245 -21.09 8.55 -24.89
C ASP A 245 -21.96 7.85 -25.94
N GLU A 246 -21.87 8.28 -27.20
CA GLU A 246 -22.56 7.68 -28.34
C GLU A 246 -21.86 6.39 -28.77
N GLY A 247 -20.54 6.40 -28.98
CA GLY A 247 -19.78 5.20 -29.35
C GLY A 247 -19.82 4.10 -28.28
N GLN A 248 -19.72 4.47 -27.00
CA GLN A 248 -19.85 3.53 -25.88
C GLN A 248 -21.27 2.96 -25.76
N ARG A 249 -22.30 3.69 -26.21
CA ARG A 249 -23.68 3.20 -26.23
C ARG A 249 -23.89 2.19 -27.34
N GLU A 250 -23.37 2.45 -28.54
CA GLU A 250 -23.39 1.50 -29.67
C GLU A 250 -22.68 0.19 -29.30
N LEU A 251 -21.53 0.26 -28.61
CA LEU A 251 -20.81 -0.93 -28.12
C LEU A 251 -21.65 -1.73 -27.11
N ARG A 252 -22.29 -1.07 -26.14
CA ARG A 252 -23.15 -1.73 -25.14
C ARG A 252 -24.37 -2.39 -25.79
N GLU A 253 -24.97 -1.75 -26.80
CA GLU A 253 -26.09 -2.31 -27.55
C GLU A 253 -25.66 -3.57 -28.31
N LEU A 254 -24.51 -3.52 -28.99
CA LEU A 254 -23.94 -4.66 -29.71
C LEU A 254 -23.65 -5.86 -28.78
N ILE A 255 -23.07 -5.61 -27.61
CA ILE A 255 -22.81 -6.67 -26.60
C ILE A 255 -24.14 -7.24 -26.09
N SER A 256 -25.13 -6.40 -25.81
CA SER A 256 -26.44 -6.86 -25.34
C SER A 256 -27.19 -7.69 -26.37
N ASP A 257 -27.01 -7.42 -27.67
CA ASP A 257 -27.63 -8.17 -28.76
C ASP A 257 -27.00 -9.56 -28.90
N ALA A 258 -25.67 -9.65 -28.87
CA ALA A 258 -24.95 -10.92 -28.93
C ALA A 258 -25.30 -11.86 -27.76
N ILE A 259 -25.49 -11.32 -26.56
CA ILE A 259 -25.91 -12.12 -25.39
C ILE A 259 -27.36 -12.63 -25.55
N LYS A 260 -28.23 -11.85 -26.20
CA LYS A 260 -29.62 -12.25 -26.45
C LYS A 260 -29.73 -13.35 -27.51
N ASP A 261 -28.90 -13.32 -28.54
CA ASP A 261 -28.86 -14.37 -29.58
C ASP A 261 -28.38 -15.71 -29.01
N VAL A 262 -27.33 -15.71 -28.17
CA VAL A 262 -26.84 -16.92 -27.47
C VAL A 262 -27.90 -17.47 -26.50
N ALA A 263 -28.67 -16.60 -25.84
CA ALA A 263 -29.76 -17.00 -24.95
C ALA A 263 -31.05 -17.40 -25.69
N GLY A 264 -31.21 -17.01 -26.96
CA GLY A 264 -32.36 -17.31 -27.81
C GLY A 264 -32.33 -18.73 -28.37
N ASP A 265 -31.14 -19.24 -28.72
CA ASP A 265 -30.98 -20.58 -29.30
C ASP A 265 -31.27 -21.70 -28.28
N ALA A 266 -31.12 -21.41 -26.98
CA ALA A 266 -31.48 -22.34 -25.90
C ALA A 266 -33.00 -22.55 -25.71
N ARG A 267 -33.87 -21.73 -26.33
CA ARG A 267 -35.33 -21.78 -26.10
C ARG A 267 -36.14 -22.35 -27.27
N ASP A 268 -35.61 -22.40 -28.48
CA ASP A 268 -36.37 -22.84 -29.66
C ASP A 268 -36.40 -24.36 -29.87
N VAL A 269 -35.56 -25.12 -29.15
CA VAL A 269 -35.56 -26.60 -29.23
C VAL A 269 -36.72 -27.23 -28.43
N ARG A 270 -37.37 -26.50 -27.51
CA ARG A 270 -38.37 -27.09 -26.58
C ARG A 270 -39.84 -26.97 -27.00
N ARG A 271 -40.16 -26.41 -28.17
CA ARG A 271 -41.55 -26.19 -28.62
C ARG A 271 -42.07 -27.11 -29.73
N ARG A 272 -41.36 -28.20 -30.05
CA ARG A 272 -41.81 -29.20 -31.05
C ARG A 272 -41.89 -30.63 -30.51
N VAL A 273 -42.41 -30.83 -29.30
CA VAL A 273 -43.00 -32.12 -28.92
C VAL A 273 -44.16 -31.85 -27.97
N GLY A 274 -45.38 -31.88 -28.50
CA GLY A 274 -46.63 -31.72 -27.77
C GLY A 274 -47.80 -31.99 -28.70
#